data_AF-A0A537GXH7-F1
#
_entry.id   AF-A0A537GXH7-F1
#
_cell.length_a   1.000
_cell.length_b   1.000
_cell.length_c   1.000
_cell.angle_alpha   90.00
_cell.angle_beta   90.00
_cell.angle_gamma   90.00
#
_symmetry.space_group_name_H-M   'P 1'
#
loop_
_entity.id
_entity.type
_entity.pdbx_description
1 polymer ?
#
loop_
_entity_poly.entity_id
_entity_poly.type
_entity_poly.pdbx_seq_one_letter_code
_entity_poly.pdbx_strand_id
1 'polypeptide(L)'
;MIKKLDGQFVVPGVKLGVVEEFMPGRGTVEVEGTVYSSQTGVAAVDSNRHIVSVKTSAGPPIVPEEGSTIIGVVEKVQEKMAIINIIVVDGHKLQPPFTGMLHISNAEDFGAGGNVPS
;
A
#
# COMPACT_ATOMS: atom_id res chain seq x y z
N MET A 1 -29.54 -14.21 10.35
CA MET A 1 -29.37 -12.73 10.30
C MET A 1 -27.97 -12.44 9.78
N ILE A 2 -27.77 -12.35 8.46
CA ILE A 2 -26.42 -12.31 7.83
C ILE A 2 -26.12 -10.91 7.25
N LYS A 3 -26.99 -9.94 7.51
CA LYS A 3 -27.07 -8.66 6.78
C LYS A 3 -26.46 -7.45 7.52
N LYS A 4 -25.76 -7.66 8.64
CA LYS A 4 -25.34 -6.56 9.52
C LYS A 4 -23.85 -6.23 9.45
N LEU A 5 -23.03 -7.12 8.89
CA LEU A 5 -21.57 -6.97 8.91
C LEU A 5 -21.05 -6.10 7.75
N ASP A 6 -21.64 -6.22 6.56
CA ASP A 6 -21.22 -5.46 5.40
C ASP A 6 -21.54 -3.97 5.58
N GLY A 7 -20.52 -3.11 5.46
CA GLY A 7 -20.63 -1.67 5.72
C GLY A 7 -20.52 -1.28 7.21
N GLN A 8 -20.29 -2.23 8.12
CA GLN A 8 -20.18 -1.93 9.55
C GLN A 8 -18.77 -1.45 9.92
N PHE A 9 -18.68 -0.39 10.73
CA PHE A 9 -17.41 0.03 11.34
C PHE A 9 -16.98 -0.93 12.46
N VAL A 10 -15.74 -1.39 12.41
CA VAL A 10 -15.16 -2.37 13.33
C VAL A 10 -13.76 -1.93 13.80
N VAL A 11 -13.35 -2.45 14.95
CA VAL A 11 -12.02 -2.23 15.56
C VAL A 11 -11.30 -3.59 15.70
N PRO A 12 -9.97 -3.62 15.91
CA PRO A 12 -9.23 -4.85 16.15
C PRO A 12 -9.85 -5.67 17.28
N GLY A 13 -9.97 -6.99 17.09
CA GLY A 13 -10.57 -7.91 18.05
C GLY A 13 -12.08 -8.11 17.91
N VAL A 14 -12.77 -7.34 17.05
CA VAL A 14 -14.19 -7.58 16.77
C VAL A 14 -14.35 -8.90 16.00
N LYS A 15 -15.22 -9.78 16.49
CA LYS A 15 -15.60 -11.03 15.80
C LYS A 15 -16.40 -10.72 14.54
N LEU A 16 -15.94 -11.25 13.41
CA LEU A 16 -16.56 -11.05 12.09
C LEU A 16 -17.35 -12.27 11.62
N GLY A 17 -16.95 -13.47 12.02
CA GLY A 17 -17.61 -14.72 11.63
C GLY A 17 -16.77 -15.93 11.99
N VAL A 18 -17.15 -17.09 11.46
CA VAL A 18 -16.37 -18.33 11.56
C VAL A 18 -15.88 -18.76 10.18
N VAL A 19 -14.83 -19.56 10.11
CA VAL A 19 -14.19 -19.94 8.84
C VAL A 19 -15.06 -20.83 7.95
N GLU A 20 -16.05 -21.51 8.54
CA GLU A 20 -17.07 -22.26 7.81
C GLU A 20 -18.04 -21.34 7.04
N GLU A 21 -18.18 -20.09 7.47
CA GLU A 21 -19.03 -19.08 6.83
C GLU A 21 -18.23 -18.16 5.92
N PHE A 22 -17.05 -17.73 6.37
CA PHE A 22 -16.23 -16.75 5.68
C PHE A 22 -14.74 -17.06 5.79
N MET A 23 -14.06 -17.07 4.65
CA MET A 23 -12.61 -17.07 4.59
C MET A 23 -12.04 -15.69 5.01
N PRO A 24 -10.95 -15.67 5.79
CA PRO A 24 -10.31 -14.42 6.21
C PRO A 24 -9.64 -13.71 5.02
N GLY A 25 -10.03 -12.47 4.79
CA GLY A 25 -9.44 -11.57 3.80
C GLY A 25 -8.55 -10.50 4.44
N ARG A 26 -8.22 -9.46 3.64
CA ARG A 26 -7.37 -8.34 4.09
C ARG A 26 -7.97 -7.65 5.32
N GLY A 27 -7.14 -7.38 6.33
CA GLY A 27 -7.58 -6.72 7.56
C GLY A 27 -8.32 -7.61 8.54
N THR A 28 -8.24 -8.94 8.36
CA THR A 28 -8.80 -9.93 9.27
C THR A 28 -7.74 -10.96 9.66
N VAL A 29 -8.00 -11.72 10.71
CA VAL A 29 -7.16 -12.82 11.18
C VAL A 29 -8.05 -13.95 11.68
N GLU A 30 -7.64 -15.19 11.42
CA GLU A 30 -8.28 -16.36 12.02
C GLU A 30 -7.60 -16.70 13.35
N VAL A 31 -8.41 -16.91 14.39
CA VAL A 31 -7.98 -17.46 15.67
C VAL A 31 -8.99 -18.53 16.08
N GLU A 32 -8.52 -19.77 16.17
CA GLU A 32 -9.33 -20.93 16.58
C GLU A 32 -10.62 -21.09 15.76
N GLY A 33 -10.53 -20.98 14.43
CA GLY A 33 -11.68 -21.09 13.53
C GLY A 33 -12.64 -19.89 13.54
N THR A 34 -12.37 -18.86 14.34
CA THR A 34 -13.13 -17.61 14.35
C THR A 34 -12.34 -16.51 13.63
N VAL A 35 -13.00 -15.80 12.72
CA VAL A 35 -12.42 -14.67 12.01
C VAL A 35 -12.66 -13.39 12.81
N TYR A 36 -11.58 -12.70 13.14
CA TYR A 36 -11.56 -11.43 13.85
C TYR A 36 -11.02 -10.30 12.97
N SER A 37 -11.45 -9.09 13.25
CA SER A 37 -10.81 -7.90 12.68
C SER A 37 -9.41 -7.73 13.24
N SER A 38 -8.42 -7.51 12.37
CA SER A 38 -7.04 -7.19 12.77
C SER A 38 -6.73 -5.69 12.69
N GLN A 39 -7.64 -4.87 12.16
CA GLN A 39 -7.47 -3.44 12.00
C GLN A 39 -8.77 -2.65 12.22
N THR A 40 -8.67 -1.33 12.34
CA THR A 40 -9.85 -0.45 12.42
C THR A 40 -10.32 -0.07 11.02
N GLY A 41 -11.61 -0.18 10.74
CA GLY A 41 -12.15 0.15 9.42
C GLY A 41 -13.60 -0.28 9.20
N VAL A 42 -14.00 -0.38 7.94
CA VAL A 42 -15.33 -0.83 7.52
C VAL A 42 -15.24 -2.27 7.03
N ALA A 43 -16.01 -3.17 7.64
CA ALA A 43 -16.13 -4.55 7.20
C ALA A 43 -16.82 -4.61 5.83
N ALA A 44 -16.26 -5.42 4.95
CA ALA A 44 -16.74 -5.67 3.60
C ALA A 44 -16.82 -7.18 3.37
N VAL A 45 -18.02 -7.65 3.00
CA VAL A 45 -18.29 -9.07 2.78
C VAL A 45 -18.47 -9.33 1.29
N ASP A 46 -17.61 -10.17 0.72
CA ASP A 46 -17.76 -10.68 -0.64
C ASP A 46 -18.52 -12.01 -0.57
N SER A 47 -19.84 -11.97 -0.76
CA SER A 47 -20.69 -13.16 -0.71
C SER A 47 -20.44 -14.15 -1.84
N ASN A 48 -19.88 -13.72 -2.98
CA ASN A 48 -19.58 -14.64 -4.08
C ASN A 48 -18.37 -15.51 -3.73
N ARG A 49 -17.35 -14.90 -3.13
CA ARG A 49 -16.12 -15.60 -2.72
C ARG A 49 -16.14 -16.10 -1.28
N HIS A 50 -17.19 -15.78 -0.52
CA HIS A 50 -17.28 -16.02 0.92
C HIS A 50 -16.06 -15.46 1.66
N ILE A 51 -15.61 -14.25 1.30
CA ILE A 51 -14.46 -13.59 1.93
C ILE A 51 -14.94 -12.42 2.78
N VAL A 52 -14.46 -12.32 4.02
CA VAL A 52 -14.66 -11.14 4.85
C VAL A 52 -13.36 -10.34 4.95
N SER A 53 -13.44 -9.03 4.74
CA SER A 53 -12.30 -8.12 4.80
C SER A 53 -12.66 -6.86 5.59
N VAL A 54 -11.67 -6.14 6.10
CA VAL A 54 -11.87 -4.85 6.75
C VAL A 54 -11.08 -3.81 5.98
N LYS A 55 -11.76 -2.81 5.43
CA LYS A 55 -11.15 -1.70 4.70
C LYS A 55 -10.85 -0.57 5.66
N THR A 56 -9.58 -0.21 5.80
CA THR A 56 -9.17 0.96 6.59
C THR A 56 -9.71 2.24 5.95
N SER A 57 -10.06 3.23 6.77
CA SER A 57 -10.40 4.57 6.26
C SER A 57 -9.20 5.27 5.60
N ALA A 58 -7.98 4.85 5.93
CA ALA A 58 -6.75 5.34 5.32
C ALA A 58 -6.51 4.78 3.90
N GLY A 59 -7.31 3.82 3.43
CA GLY A 59 -7.09 3.12 2.17
C GLY A 59 -5.97 2.06 2.24
N PRO A 60 -5.80 1.25 1.17
CA PRO A 60 -4.67 0.36 1.09
C PRO A 60 -3.36 1.15 1.09
N PRO A 61 -2.27 0.68 1.72
CA PRO A 61 -0.94 1.23 1.49
C PRO A 61 -0.69 1.31 0.00
N ILE A 62 -0.32 2.50 -0.47
CA ILE A 62 0.18 2.70 -1.82
C ILE A 62 1.58 2.11 -1.86
N VAL A 63 1.83 1.23 -2.82
CA VAL A 63 3.11 0.55 -3.00
C VAL A 63 3.57 0.83 -4.42
N PRO A 64 4.85 1.20 -4.65
CA PRO A 64 5.38 1.34 -6.01
C PRO A 64 5.35 -0.02 -6.74
N GLU A 65 4.80 -0.06 -7.95
CA GLU A 65 4.82 -1.23 -8.84
C GLU A 65 5.66 -0.94 -10.10
N GLU A 66 5.97 -1.98 -10.88
CA GLU A 66 6.65 -1.78 -12.17
C GLU A 66 5.80 -0.90 -13.08
N GLY A 67 6.40 0.18 -13.59
CA GLY A 67 5.71 1.17 -14.41
C GLY A 67 5.08 2.34 -13.65
N SER A 68 5.05 2.31 -12.31
CA SER A 68 4.60 3.46 -11.51
C SER A 68 5.52 4.67 -11.71
N THR A 69 4.94 5.87 -11.76
CA THR A 69 5.70 7.13 -11.75
C THR A 69 5.86 7.60 -10.32
N ILE A 70 7.12 7.78 -9.90
CA ILE A 70 7.45 8.13 -8.51
C ILE A 70 8.07 9.52 -8.41
N ILE A 71 7.91 10.15 -7.25
CA ILE A 71 8.66 11.35 -6.86
C ILE A 71 9.40 11.03 -5.57
N GLY A 72 10.71 11.29 -5.56
CA GLY A 72 11.56 11.01 -4.42
C GLY A 72 12.63 12.07 -4.20
N VAL A 73 13.17 12.10 -2.99
CA VAL A 73 14.27 12.96 -2.58
C VAL A 73 15.54 12.12 -2.50
N VAL A 74 16.61 12.55 -3.16
CA VAL A 74 17.91 11.87 -3.07
C VAL A 74 18.45 12.02 -1.65
N GLU A 75 18.60 10.90 -0.95
CA GLU A 75 19.15 10.86 0.41
C GLU A 75 20.67 10.78 0.40
N LYS A 76 21.22 9.92 -0.47
CA LYS A 76 22.66 9.68 -0.56
C LYS A 76 23.08 9.38 -1.98
N VAL A 77 24.22 9.95 -2.39
CA VAL A 77 24.88 9.62 -3.65
C VAL A 77 26.18 8.87 -3.35
N GLN A 78 26.40 7.80 -4.10
CA GLN A 78 27.62 6.99 -4.12
C GLN A 78 28.16 6.97 -5.55
N GLU A 79 29.41 6.53 -5.76
CA GLU A 79 30.09 6.60 -7.06
C GLU A 79 29.27 6.08 -8.26
N LYS A 80 28.48 5.01 -8.06
CA LYS A 80 27.70 4.37 -9.13
C LYS A 80 26.20 4.31 -8.84
N MET A 81 25.74 4.91 -7.74
CA MET A 81 24.36 4.74 -7.30
C MET A 81 23.85 5.89 -6.45
N ALA A 82 22.60 6.28 -6.64
CA ALA A 82 21.86 7.17 -5.75
C ALA A 82 20.80 6.38 -4.96
N ILE A 83 20.72 6.65 -3.66
CA ILE A 83 19.65 6.19 -2.76
C ILE A 83 18.62 7.31 -2.66
N ILE A 84 17.35 6.97 -2.93
CA ILE A 84 16.25 7.92 -3.08
C ILE A 84 15.13 7.54 -2.12
N ASN A 85 14.66 8.50 -1.33
CA ASN A 85 13.45 8.35 -0.53
C ASN A 85 12.24 8.72 -1.38
N ILE A 86 11.46 7.72 -1.76
CA ILE A 86 10.25 7.82 -2.55
C ILE A 86 9.11 8.29 -1.63
N ILE A 87 8.60 9.49 -1.92
CA ILE A 87 7.58 10.16 -1.11
C ILE A 87 6.21 10.20 -1.80
N VAL A 88 6.16 9.98 -3.12
CA VAL A 88 4.92 9.94 -3.91
C VAL A 88 5.00 8.81 -4.94
N VAL A 89 3.90 8.09 -5.11
CA VAL A 89 3.69 7.08 -6.17
C VAL A 89 2.37 7.42 -6.85
N ASP A 90 2.39 7.59 -8.17
CA ASP A 90 1.21 7.86 -9.01
C ASP A 90 0.30 8.96 -8.44
N GLY A 91 0.94 10.06 -7.98
CA GLY A 91 0.27 11.23 -7.40
C GLY A 91 -0.14 11.10 -5.92
N HIS A 92 0.03 9.93 -5.30
CA HIS A 92 -0.36 9.69 -3.90
C HIS A 92 0.85 9.72 -2.96
N LYS A 93 0.75 10.50 -1.87
CA LYS A 93 1.81 10.62 -0.86
C LYS A 93 1.93 9.36 -0.01
N LEU A 94 3.17 8.97 0.30
CA LEU A 94 3.53 7.81 1.09
C LEU A 94 3.96 8.22 2.50
N GLN A 95 3.47 7.51 3.52
CA GLN A 95 3.99 7.57 4.89
C GLN A 95 3.91 6.16 5.52
N PRO A 96 5.05 5.48 5.79
CA PRO A 96 6.45 5.91 5.58
C PRO A 96 6.88 5.93 4.09
N PRO A 97 7.98 6.64 3.74
CA PRO A 97 8.54 6.62 2.40
C PRO A 97 9.18 5.27 2.07
N PHE A 98 9.20 4.90 0.79
CA PHE A 98 9.95 3.75 0.30
C PHE A 98 11.38 4.17 -0.08
N THR A 99 12.34 3.25 -0.01
CA THR A 99 13.71 3.51 -0.49
C THR A 99 13.90 2.92 -1.88
N GLY A 100 14.30 3.76 -2.82
CA GLY A 100 14.69 3.39 -4.19
C GLY A 100 16.21 3.49 -4.41
N MET A 101 16.71 2.75 -5.38
CA MET A 101 18.11 2.75 -5.79
C MET A 101 18.19 3.03 -7.30
N LEU A 102 18.91 4.08 -7.67
CA LEU A 102 19.16 4.44 -9.07
C LEU A 102 20.64 4.20 -9.40
N HIS A 103 20.91 3.24 -10.28
CA HIS A 103 22.26 2.98 -10.78
C HIS A 103 22.59 3.90 -11.96
N ILE A 104 23.84 4.34 -12.08
CA ILE A 104 24.27 5.28 -13.14
C ILE A 104 24.03 4.77 -14.56
N SER A 105 23.99 3.45 -14.78
CA SER A 105 23.68 2.86 -16.10
C SER A 105 22.27 3.17 -16.58
N ASN A 106 21.39 3.53 -15.65
CA ASN A 106 19.97 3.79 -15.90
C ASN A 106 19.68 5.29 -15.82
N ALA A 107 20.71 6.13 -15.70
CA ALA A 107 20.61 7.57 -15.73
C ALA A 107 21.11 8.06 -17.08
N GLU A 108 20.33 8.89 -17.75
CA GLU A 108 20.76 9.60 -18.96
C GLU A 108 21.28 10.98 -18.57
N ASP A 109 22.39 11.38 -19.19
CA ASP A 109 22.92 12.73 -19.04
C ASP A 109 22.04 13.69 -19.86
N PHE A 110 21.34 14.58 -19.16
CA PHE A 110 20.63 15.67 -19.83
C PHE A 110 21.66 16.76 -20.15
N GLY A 111 22.34 16.60 -21.30
CA GLY A 111 23.38 17.52 -21.76
C GLY A 111 22.85 18.95 -21.88
N ALA A 112 23.12 19.78 -20.88
CA ALA A 112 22.92 21.24 -20.95
C ALA A 112 24.04 21.86 -21.80
N GLY A 113 24.07 21.52 -23.09
CA GLY A 113 24.94 22.13 -24.11
C GLY A 113 24.23 23.31 -24.78
N GLY A 114 23.86 24.34 -24.01
CA GLY A 114 23.39 25.61 -24.55
C GLY A 114 24.48 26.66 -24.41
N ASN A 115 25.18 26.97 -25.50
CA ASN A 115 26.09 28.13 -25.58
C ASN A 115 25.40 29.38 -25.03
N VAL A 116 25.88 29.90 -23.92
CA VAL A 116 25.62 31.28 -23.52
C VAL A 116 26.58 32.14 -24.34
N PRO A 117 26.11 32.96 -25.29
CA PRO A 117 26.99 33.86 -26.02
C PRO A 117 27.57 34.90 -25.05
N SER A 118 28.82 35.26 -25.34
CA SER A 118 29.76 36.10 -24.58
C SER A 118 29.19 37.33 -23.89
#